data_AF-A0A4S5ESD3-F1
#
_entry.id   AF-A0A4S5ESD3-F1
#
_cell.length_a   1.000
_cell.length_b   1.000
_cell.length_c   1.000
_cell.angle_alpha   90.00
_cell.angle_beta   90.00
_cell.angle_gamma   90.00
#
_symmetry.space_group_name_H-M   'P 1'
#
loop_
_entity.id
_entity.type
_entity.pdbx_description
1 polymer ?
#
loop_
_entity_poly.entity_id
_entity_poly.type
_entity_poly.pdbx_seq_one_letter_code
_entity_poly.pdbx_strand_id
1 'polypeptide(L)'
;MTGHTWLWTPPRATPASVGVGQLLRAYRQAHGLTQQQLADRLGFDQSYVSKAESGRRAIHDISTLRHIARNLALSPEDVGLAPGAMADPRRDSSPRSPAAEQVAASQRAWRLTRDHLNHHRISLARAAVRLYPETDRLGSGLLARPGWVWDRPVDIDEVALHWQDKVEPPLIRGDEPETAGSRPLLGGGSPQTRYQRYTRAMRDLDRPTLFENRLSFRLLDIAGDGTAPVTADNRPTLNFGHTTYFDAVDVCETVAHEAAAAMAGTGLSWPALPFRARIGNPFDFGRRVALPSINTLTIRHDRGGQASFFLHRRSAGSVATAGGVYHVIPAGVFQPSGITAFHHEADFDLWRNIMRELSEELLGNPEHDGSSSSPIDYDTDEPFRSFEQARRAGSVRVSYFGIGLDALTLFGEILTVVVIDADAFDKLFGGMVQSNAEGSVVTAGPNRAVTEGIPFTHTSLRRLVDTEPIAPSAAACLELAWRHRETLLPGVRARTAS
;
A
#
# COMPACT_ATOMS: atom_id res chain seq x y z
N MET A 1 -4.52 -10.72 34.75
CA MET A 1 -4.85 -11.26 33.42
C MET A 1 -3.60 -11.16 32.57
N THR A 2 -2.94 -12.28 32.30
CA THR A 2 -1.70 -12.35 31.53
C THR A 2 -1.98 -11.90 30.09
N GLY A 3 -1.44 -10.74 29.72
CA GLY A 3 -1.62 -10.12 28.41
C GLY A 3 -0.93 -10.91 27.32
N HIS A 4 -1.61 -11.92 26.77
CA HIS A 4 -1.22 -12.49 25.50
C HIS A 4 -1.72 -11.57 24.38
N THR A 5 -0.78 -10.96 23.64
CA THR A 5 -1.06 -10.19 22.44
C THR A 5 -1.81 -11.08 21.46
N TRP A 6 -3.06 -10.74 21.18
CA TRP A 6 -3.97 -11.63 20.46
C TRP A 6 -3.66 -11.72 18.97
N LEU A 7 -3.23 -10.60 18.38
CA LEU A 7 -2.54 -10.55 17.10
C LEU A 7 -1.06 -10.39 17.37
N TRP A 8 -0.27 -11.13 16.61
CA TRP A 8 1.17 -11.02 16.66
C TRP A 8 1.73 -10.91 15.25
N THR A 9 2.68 -10.01 15.10
CA THR A 9 3.58 -9.93 13.95
C THR A 9 4.98 -10.09 14.52
N PRO A 10 5.88 -10.84 13.87
CA PRO A 10 7.24 -10.95 14.36
C PRO A 10 7.84 -9.55 14.54
N PRO A 11 8.59 -9.31 15.64
CA PRO A 11 9.38 -8.09 15.71
C PRO A 11 10.25 -8.06 14.46
N ARG A 12 10.26 -6.91 13.76
CA ARG A 12 11.12 -6.69 12.60
C ARG A 12 12.50 -7.21 12.97
N ALA A 13 13.08 -8.08 12.15
CA ALA A 13 14.50 -8.36 12.29
C ALA A 13 15.17 -6.99 12.14
N THR A 14 15.54 -6.36 13.25
CA THR A 14 16.47 -5.26 13.22
C THR A 14 17.68 -5.86 12.53
N PRO A 15 18.07 -5.40 11.33
CA PRO A 15 19.36 -5.82 10.80
C PRO A 15 20.34 -5.55 11.94
N ALA A 16 21.07 -6.59 12.36
CA ALA A 16 22.11 -6.44 13.35
C ALA A 16 22.92 -5.24 12.87
N SER A 17 22.97 -4.16 13.67
CA SER A 17 23.66 -2.94 13.26
C SER A 17 25.08 -3.36 12.89
N VAL A 18 25.38 -3.42 11.59
CA VAL A 18 26.70 -3.79 11.11
C VAL A 18 27.60 -2.71 11.68
N GLY A 19 28.37 -3.05 12.71
CA GLY A 19 29.20 -2.07 13.39
C GLY A 19 30.08 -1.39 12.34
N VAL A 20 30.28 -0.09 12.45
CA VAL A 20 30.96 0.74 11.43
C VAL A 20 32.33 0.15 11.03
N GLY A 21 33.02 -0.59 11.90
CA GLY A 21 34.23 -1.33 11.56
C GLY A 21 34.05 -2.43 10.49
N GLN A 22 32.93 -3.17 10.53
CA GLN A 22 32.59 -4.16 9.51
C GLN A 22 32.19 -3.49 8.18
N LEU A 23 31.49 -2.35 8.24
CA LEU A 23 31.19 -1.52 7.07
C LEU A 23 32.48 -1.04 6.38
N LEU A 24 33.44 -0.53 7.16
CA LEU A 24 34.75 -0.10 6.63
C LEU A 24 35.50 -1.25 5.95
N ARG A 25 35.46 -2.45 6.54
CA ARG A 25 36.08 -3.65 5.95
C ARG A 25 35.40 -4.05 4.64
N ALA A 26 34.06 -4.05 4.60
CA ALA A 26 33.29 -4.39 3.40
C ALA A 26 33.55 -3.39 2.27
N TYR A 27 33.51 -2.08 2.57
CA TYR A 27 33.85 -1.02 1.63
C TYR A 27 35.26 -1.20 1.08
N ARG A 28 36.24 -1.45 1.95
CA ARG A 28 37.63 -1.66 1.57
C ARG A 28 37.78 -2.83 0.60
N GLN A 29 37.11 -3.96 0.88
CA GLN A 29 37.16 -5.15 0.03
C GLN A 29 36.47 -4.92 -1.33
N ALA A 30 35.30 -4.26 -1.34
CA ALA A 30 34.56 -3.94 -2.55
C ALA A 30 35.32 -2.99 -3.50
N HIS A 31 36.13 -2.08 -2.94
CA HIS A 31 36.93 -1.11 -3.70
C HIS A 31 38.40 -1.51 -3.88
N GLY A 32 38.80 -2.74 -3.50
CA GLY A 32 40.17 -3.24 -3.68
C GLY A 32 41.25 -2.46 -2.90
N LEU A 33 40.88 -1.82 -1.79
CA LEU A 33 41.76 -0.94 -1.03
C LEU A 33 42.55 -1.72 0.04
N THR A 34 43.76 -1.25 0.36
CA THR A 34 44.50 -1.67 1.56
C THR A 34 44.02 -0.89 2.79
N GLN A 35 44.31 -1.38 4.01
CA GLN A 35 43.95 -0.65 5.23
C GLN A 35 44.63 0.72 5.30
N GLN A 36 45.86 0.85 4.78
CA GLN A 36 46.56 2.14 4.69
C GLN A 36 45.83 3.09 3.74
N GLN A 37 45.46 2.65 2.54
CA GLN A 37 44.75 3.50 1.57
C GLN A 37 43.37 3.94 2.07
N LEU A 38 42.65 3.07 2.79
CA LEU A 38 41.40 3.47 3.44
C LEU A 38 41.65 4.50 4.56
N ALA A 39 42.74 4.34 5.32
CA ALA A 39 43.13 5.29 6.36
C ALA A 39 43.47 6.66 5.77
N ASP A 40 44.26 6.69 4.69
CA ASP A 40 44.63 7.92 3.97
C ASP A 40 43.39 8.65 3.44
N ARG A 41 42.42 7.90 2.89
CA ARG A 41 41.14 8.44 2.40
C ARG A 41 40.25 9.01 3.52
N LEU A 42 40.36 8.46 4.72
CA LEU A 42 39.62 8.90 5.90
C LEU A 42 40.43 9.89 6.77
N GLY A 43 41.68 10.19 6.45
CA GLY A 43 42.56 10.99 7.32
C GLY A 43 42.79 10.35 8.70
N PHE A 44 42.77 9.01 8.77
CA PHE A 44 43.07 8.24 9.98
C PHE A 44 44.43 7.56 9.88
N ASP A 45 44.98 7.12 11.01
CA ASP A 45 46.12 6.19 11.02
C ASP A 45 45.68 4.78 10.62
N GLN A 46 46.53 4.04 9.90
CA GLN A 46 46.25 2.65 9.53
C GLN A 46 45.97 1.76 10.74
N SER A 47 46.64 2.02 11.88
CA SER A 47 46.41 1.29 13.12
C SER A 47 45.00 1.55 13.71
N TYR A 48 44.41 2.72 13.43
CA TYR A 48 43.05 3.07 13.84
C TYR A 48 42.02 2.28 13.01
N VAL A 49 42.20 2.24 11.67
CA VAL A 49 41.35 1.45 10.75
C VAL A 49 41.45 -0.04 11.08
N SER A 50 42.65 -0.57 11.32
CA SER A 50 42.86 -1.97 11.69
C SER A 50 42.16 -2.37 12.99
N LYS A 51 42.21 -1.51 14.02
CA LYS A 51 41.51 -1.73 15.30
C LYS A 51 39.99 -1.63 15.14
N ALA A 52 39.50 -0.75 14.26
CA ALA A 52 38.08 -0.65 13.94
C ALA A 52 37.56 -1.90 13.19
N GLU A 53 38.24 -2.32 12.12
CA GLU A 53 37.84 -3.50 11.31
C GLU A 53 37.88 -4.81 12.10
N SER A 54 38.76 -4.93 13.11
CA SER A 54 38.88 -6.09 13.98
C SER A 54 37.95 -6.06 15.20
N GLY A 55 37.15 -5.00 15.36
CA GLY A 55 36.25 -4.83 16.51
C GLY A 55 36.95 -4.47 17.83
N ARG A 56 38.28 -4.32 17.85
CA ARG A 56 39.06 -3.91 19.03
C ARG A 56 38.85 -2.44 19.42
N ARG A 57 38.25 -1.63 18.52
CA ARG A 57 37.84 -0.26 18.79
C ARG A 57 36.49 0.02 18.15
N ALA A 58 35.48 0.29 18.97
CA ALA A 58 34.18 0.71 18.49
C ALA A 58 34.17 2.23 18.18
N ILE A 59 33.49 2.62 17.11
CA ILE A 59 33.32 4.02 16.69
C ILE A 59 31.89 4.41 16.97
N HIS A 60 31.69 5.23 18.01
CA HIS A 60 30.37 5.74 18.40
C HIS A 60 30.28 7.28 18.31
N ASP A 61 31.39 7.95 18.01
CA ASP A 61 31.45 9.40 17.93
C ASP A 61 30.78 9.92 16.66
N ILE A 62 29.75 10.77 16.84
CA ILE A 62 28.92 11.31 15.76
C ILE A 62 29.76 12.09 14.74
N SER A 63 30.81 12.82 15.17
CA SER A 63 31.64 13.58 14.24
C SER A 63 32.48 12.67 13.35
N THR A 64 33.00 11.58 13.91
CA THR A 64 33.73 10.53 13.20
C THR A 64 32.83 9.77 12.24
N LEU A 65 31.60 9.43 12.65
CA LEU A 65 30.62 8.77 11.78
C LEU A 65 30.21 9.65 10.59
N ARG A 66 29.94 10.95 10.83
CA ARG A 66 29.69 11.93 9.75
C ARG A 66 30.89 12.10 8.81
N HIS A 67 32.10 12.02 9.35
CA HIS A 67 33.32 12.09 8.56
C HIS A 67 33.49 10.86 7.66
N ILE A 68 33.23 9.66 8.18
CA ILE A 68 33.23 8.42 7.39
C ILE A 68 32.18 8.47 6.29
N ALA A 69 30.94 8.83 6.62
CA ALA A 69 29.84 8.92 5.65
C ALA A 69 30.18 9.86 4.48
N ARG A 70 30.71 11.06 4.79
CA ARG A 70 31.11 12.05 3.78
C ARG A 70 32.22 11.58 2.85
N ASN A 71 33.29 10.99 3.40
CA ASN A 71 34.48 10.64 2.61
C ASN A 71 34.31 9.34 1.79
N LEU A 72 33.36 8.49 2.20
CA LEU A 72 33.04 7.24 1.51
C LEU A 72 31.76 7.33 0.65
N ALA A 73 31.11 8.49 0.62
CA ALA A 73 29.82 8.73 -0.06
C ALA A 73 28.71 7.77 0.40
N LEU A 74 28.69 7.48 1.71
CA LEU A 74 27.68 6.66 2.36
C LEU A 74 26.59 7.56 2.97
N SER A 75 25.38 7.03 3.08
CA SER A 75 24.29 7.72 3.75
C SER A 75 24.51 7.74 5.28
N PRO A 76 23.86 8.66 6.04
CA PRO A 76 24.03 8.72 7.49
C PRO A 76 23.57 7.45 8.20
N GLU A 77 22.54 6.82 7.66
CA GLU A 77 21.99 5.55 8.11
C GLU A 77 22.96 4.38 7.93
N ASP A 78 23.76 4.38 6.85
CA ASP A 78 24.80 3.34 6.62
C ASP A 78 25.84 3.29 7.75
N VAL A 79 26.11 4.42 8.40
CA VAL A 79 27.05 4.53 9.53
C VAL A 79 26.36 4.55 10.90
N GLY A 80 25.05 4.28 10.96
CA GLY A 80 24.28 4.21 12.21
C GLY A 80 23.84 5.56 12.78
N LEU A 81 23.80 6.63 11.97
CA LEU A 81 23.25 7.92 12.36
C LEU A 81 21.76 8.04 11.97
N ALA A 82 20.99 8.76 12.78
CA ALA A 82 19.58 9.02 12.49
C ALA A 82 19.41 9.86 11.20
N PRO A 83 18.32 9.66 10.44
CA PRO A 83 17.98 10.49 9.27
C PRO A 83 17.97 11.98 9.63
N GLY A 84 18.64 12.81 8.83
CA GLY A 84 18.79 14.25 9.10
C GLY A 84 19.99 14.64 9.99
N ALA A 85 20.76 13.68 10.50
CA ALA A 85 21.96 13.97 11.29
C ALA A 85 23.10 14.63 10.50
N MET A 86 23.03 14.72 9.17
CA MET A 86 24.02 15.40 8.30
C MET A 86 23.83 16.91 8.19
N ALA A 87 22.90 17.52 8.92
CA ALA A 87 22.85 18.97 9.04
C ALA A 87 24.16 19.46 9.69
N ASP A 88 25.11 19.91 8.85
CA ASP A 88 26.36 20.53 9.27
C ASP A 88 26.04 21.86 9.94
N PRO A 89 26.21 22.02 11.26
CA PRO A 89 25.91 23.29 11.93
C PRO A 89 26.89 24.40 11.53
N ARG A 90 27.94 24.08 10.77
CA ARG A 90 29.08 24.99 10.52
C ARG A 90 29.25 25.40 9.07
N ARG A 91 28.26 25.17 8.19
CA ARG A 91 28.30 25.67 6.79
C ARG A 91 27.17 26.62 6.36
N ASP A 92 26.25 26.97 7.25
CA ASP A 92 25.17 27.93 6.95
C ASP A 92 25.32 29.21 7.79
N SER A 93 26.45 29.90 7.64
CA SER A 93 26.68 31.24 8.22
C SER A 93 26.42 32.38 7.25
N SER A 94 25.80 32.08 6.10
CA SER A 94 25.23 33.12 5.22
C SER A 94 23.75 33.26 5.57
N PRO A 95 23.22 34.47 5.83
CA PRO A 95 21.79 34.64 6.05
C PRO A 95 21.04 34.09 4.82
N ARG A 96 20.22 33.07 5.03
CA ARG A 96 19.32 32.56 3.99
C ARG A 96 18.43 33.72 3.58
N SER A 97 18.23 33.91 2.28
CA SER A 97 17.31 34.95 1.82
C SER A 97 15.91 34.69 2.40
N PRO A 98 15.10 35.73 2.69
CA PRO A 98 13.73 35.54 3.18
C PRO A 98 12.90 34.59 2.30
N ALA A 99 13.14 34.61 0.98
CA ALA A 99 12.53 33.68 0.03
C ALA A 99 12.95 32.22 0.26
N ALA A 100 14.24 31.97 0.52
CA ALA A 100 14.73 30.62 0.81
C ALA A 100 14.18 30.10 2.15
N GLU A 101 14.03 30.96 3.15
CA GLU A 101 13.41 30.61 4.42
C GLU A 101 11.92 30.27 4.26
N GLN A 102 11.19 31.03 3.45
CA GLN A 102 9.78 30.76 3.14
C GLN A 102 9.60 29.42 2.42
N VAL A 103 10.47 29.11 1.45
CA VAL A 103 10.48 27.80 0.76
C VAL A 103 10.72 26.67 1.78
N ALA A 104 11.75 26.81 2.61
CA ALA A 104 12.08 25.81 3.62
C ALA A 104 10.94 25.61 4.64
N ALA A 105 10.28 26.69 5.07
CA ALA A 105 9.12 26.61 5.96
C ALA A 105 7.93 25.91 5.29
N SER A 106 7.62 26.23 4.04
CA SER A 106 6.56 25.57 3.27
C SER A 106 6.81 24.06 3.11
N GLN A 107 8.05 23.66 2.78
CA GLN A 107 8.40 22.24 2.65
C GLN A 107 8.40 21.49 3.98
N ARG A 108 8.78 22.15 5.09
CA ARG A 108 8.67 21.56 6.44
C ARG A 108 7.21 21.34 6.83
N ALA A 109 6.35 22.34 6.62
CA ALA A 109 4.92 22.23 6.92
C ALA A 109 4.28 21.08 6.12
N TRP A 110 4.61 20.98 4.83
CA TRP A 110 4.12 19.88 3.99
C TRP A 110 4.55 18.50 4.49
N ARG A 111 5.82 18.32 4.90
CA ARG A 111 6.28 17.06 5.50
C ARG A 111 5.54 16.71 6.78
N LEU A 112 5.28 17.68 7.65
CA LEU A 112 4.53 17.47 8.89
C LEU A 112 3.08 17.03 8.60
N THR A 113 2.41 17.66 7.64
CA THR A 113 1.06 17.25 7.23
C THR A 113 1.06 15.84 6.64
N ARG A 114 2.07 15.50 5.83
CA ARG A 114 2.19 14.17 5.23
C ARG A 114 2.51 13.09 6.26
N ASP A 115 3.36 13.38 7.22
CA ASP A 115 3.62 12.52 8.37
C ASP A 115 2.35 12.28 9.20
N HIS A 116 1.59 13.35 9.47
CA HIS A 116 0.29 13.23 10.15
C HIS A 116 -0.68 12.36 9.35
N LEU A 117 -0.81 12.59 8.03
CA LEU A 117 -1.62 11.76 7.14
C LEU A 117 -1.24 10.28 7.28
N ASN A 118 0.04 9.95 7.14
CA ASN A 118 0.50 8.56 7.16
C ASN A 118 0.23 7.85 8.49
N HIS A 119 0.32 8.56 9.61
CA HIS A 119 0.04 7.99 10.94
C HIS A 119 -1.45 7.92 11.31
N HIS A 120 -2.32 8.65 10.61
CA HIS A 120 -3.74 8.81 10.98
C HIS A 120 -4.73 8.42 9.88
N ARG A 121 -4.31 7.66 8.85
CA ARG A 121 -5.16 7.32 7.69
C ARG A 121 -6.53 6.73 8.07
N ILE A 122 -6.58 5.82 9.04
CA ILE A 122 -7.84 5.17 9.46
C ILE A 122 -8.79 6.17 10.12
N SER A 123 -8.30 6.97 11.08
CA SER A 123 -9.15 7.95 11.76
C SER A 123 -9.59 9.07 10.81
N LEU A 124 -8.72 9.45 9.87
CA LEU A 124 -9.04 10.39 8.80
C LEU A 124 -10.10 9.82 7.84
N ALA A 125 -10.02 8.55 7.42
CA ALA A 125 -11.05 7.91 6.60
C ALA A 125 -12.39 7.82 7.32
N ARG A 126 -12.40 7.41 8.60
CA ARG A 126 -13.58 7.43 9.47
C ARG A 126 -14.20 8.81 9.64
N ALA A 127 -13.39 9.86 9.57
CA ALA A 127 -13.87 11.23 9.62
C ALA A 127 -14.39 11.73 8.26
N ALA A 128 -13.67 11.42 7.19
CA ALA A 128 -13.99 11.83 5.84
C ALA A 128 -15.28 11.18 5.30
N VAL A 129 -15.58 9.93 5.69
CA VAL A 129 -16.84 9.27 5.32
C VAL A 129 -18.08 10.03 5.83
N ARG A 130 -17.96 10.76 6.95
CA ARG A 130 -19.05 11.54 7.54
C ARG A 130 -19.39 12.82 6.74
N LEU A 131 -18.56 13.20 5.77
CA LEU A 131 -18.84 14.31 4.85
C LEU A 131 -19.96 13.96 3.84
N TYR A 132 -20.23 12.67 3.64
CA TYR A 132 -21.17 12.16 2.65
C TYR A 132 -22.47 11.64 3.29
N PRO A 133 -23.59 11.59 2.53
CA PRO A 133 -24.85 11.02 3.00
C PRO A 133 -24.70 9.58 3.51
N GLU A 134 -25.52 9.18 4.48
CA GLU A 134 -25.49 7.81 5.04
C GLU A 134 -25.77 6.73 4.00
N THR A 135 -26.57 7.05 2.97
CA THR A 135 -26.89 6.15 1.85
C THR A 135 -25.67 5.76 1.02
N ASP A 136 -24.61 6.56 1.08
CA ASP A 136 -23.41 6.39 0.26
C ASP A 136 -22.28 5.75 1.07
N ARG A 137 -22.49 5.43 2.36
CA ARG A 137 -21.44 4.92 3.26
C ARG A 137 -21.42 3.40 3.25
N LEU A 138 -20.23 2.84 3.05
CA LEU A 138 -19.97 1.41 3.19
C LEU A 138 -19.02 1.19 4.37
N GLY A 139 -19.55 0.61 5.45
CA GLY A 139 -18.79 0.40 6.69
C GLY A 139 -18.27 1.71 7.30
N SER A 140 -17.10 1.64 7.94
CA SER A 140 -16.56 2.76 8.74
C SER A 140 -15.68 3.74 7.96
N GLY A 141 -15.39 3.51 6.68
CA GLY A 141 -14.44 4.34 5.94
C GLY A 141 -14.46 4.23 4.43
N LEU A 142 -15.44 3.53 3.84
CA LEU A 142 -15.63 3.51 2.39
C LEU A 142 -16.92 4.24 1.99
N LEU A 143 -16.95 4.65 0.73
CA LEU A 143 -18.14 5.13 0.04
C LEU A 143 -18.53 4.13 -1.04
N ALA A 144 -19.81 3.85 -1.19
CA ALA A 144 -20.32 3.06 -2.31
C ALA A 144 -21.70 3.59 -2.68
N ARG A 145 -21.93 3.84 -3.97
CA ARG A 145 -23.25 4.19 -4.47
C ARG A 145 -24.19 2.98 -4.29
N PRO A 146 -25.48 3.17 -3.99
CA PRO A 146 -26.45 2.08 -4.02
C PRO A 146 -26.35 1.28 -5.33
N GLY A 147 -26.25 -0.04 -5.21
CA GLY A 147 -26.06 -0.96 -6.36
C GLY A 147 -24.60 -1.28 -6.72
N TRP A 148 -23.61 -0.63 -6.12
CA TRP A 148 -22.19 -0.97 -6.34
C TRP A 148 -21.69 -2.17 -5.53
N VAL A 149 -22.42 -2.54 -4.48
CA VAL A 149 -22.18 -3.74 -3.68
C VAL A 149 -23.34 -4.69 -3.87
N TRP A 150 -23.03 -5.92 -4.25
CA TRP A 150 -24.01 -6.94 -4.61
C TRP A 150 -24.59 -7.62 -3.36
N ASP A 151 -25.89 -7.95 -3.42
CA ASP A 151 -26.60 -8.62 -2.34
C ASP A 151 -26.13 -10.06 -2.08
N ARG A 152 -25.38 -10.63 -3.01
CA ARG A 152 -24.77 -11.96 -2.91
C ARG A 152 -23.38 -11.92 -3.51
N PRO A 153 -22.44 -12.74 -2.99
CA PRO A 153 -21.15 -12.92 -3.65
C PRO A 153 -21.36 -13.45 -5.07
N VAL A 154 -20.68 -12.81 -6.03
CA VAL A 154 -20.67 -13.21 -7.44
C VAL A 154 -19.36 -13.95 -7.70
N ASP A 155 -19.38 -15.05 -8.47
CA ASP A 155 -18.15 -15.71 -8.88
C ASP A 155 -17.32 -14.74 -9.73
N ILE A 156 -16.01 -14.65 -9.50
CA ILE A 156 -15.17 -13.63 -10.17
C ILE A 156 -15.19 -13.77 -11.70
N ASP A 157 -15.43 -14.97 -12.24
CA ASP A 157 -15.49 -15.25 -13.68
C ASP A 157 -16.78 -14.72 -14.31
N GLU A 158 -17.79 -14.38 -13.50
CA GLU A 158 -19.04 -13.75 -13.95
C GLU A 158 -18.93 -12.23 -14.06
N VAL A 159 -17.84 -11.62 -13.57
CA VAL A 159 -17.61 -10.17 -13.69
C VAL A 159 -17.11 -9.86 -15.10
N ALA A 160 -17.91 -9.13 -15.87
CA ALA A 160 -17.55 -8.68 -17.21
C ALA A 160 -16.61 -7.48 -17.14
N LEU A 161 -15.41 -7.61 -17.69
CA LEU A 161 -14.47 -6.50 -17.86
C LEU A 161 -14.52 -6.03 -19.32
N HIS A 162 -14.80 -4.75 -19.53
CA HIS A 162 -14.84 -4.15 -20.85
C HIS A 162 -13.74 -3.12 -21.00
N TRP A 163 -13.07 -3.16 -22.14
CA TRP A 163 -11.99 -2.25 -22.49
C TRP A 163 -12.46 -1.15 -23.43
N GLN A 164 -12.02 0.08 -23.18
CA GLN A 164 -12.23 1.24 -24.06
C GLN A 164 -10.90 1.83 -24.51
N ASP A 165 -10.60 1.75 -25.81
CA ASP A 165 -9.34 2.26 -26.37
C ASP A 165 -9.23 3.79 -26.36
N LYS A 166 -10.37 4.47 -26.50
CA LYS A 166 -10.44 5.94 -26.55
C LYS A 166 -11.28 6.44 -25.39
N VAL A 167 -10.60 7.05 -24.44
CA VAL A 167 -11.19 7.59 -23.23
C VAL A 167 -10.86 9.06 -23.12
N GLU A 168 -11.87 9.87 -22.85
CA GLU A 168 -11.66 11.28 -22.54
C GLU A 168 -10.83 11.45 -21.25
N PRO A 169 -9.86 12.37 -21.23
CA PRO A 169 -9.09 12.63 -20.02
C PRO A 169 -10.02 13.17 -18.92
N PRO A 170 -9.75 12.86 -17.64
CA PRO A 170 -10.56 13.38 -16.55
C PRO A 170 -10.46 14.91 -16.49
N LEU A 171 -11.56 15.57 -16.10
CA LEU A 171 -11.59 17.04 -15.95
C LEU A 171 -10.62 17.54 -14.87
N ILE A 172 -10.35 16.71 -13.86
CA ILE A 172 -9.49 17.00 -12.71
C ILE A 172 -8.27 16.09 -12.75
N ARG A 173 -7.10 16.70 -12.64
CA ARG A 173 -5.79 16.03 -12.75
C ARG A 173 -4.89 16.25 -11.55
N GLY A 174 -5.25 17.10 -10.59
CA GLY A 174 -4.43 17.38 -9.41
C GLY A 174 -3.42 18.52 -9.57
N ASP A 175 -3.54 19.34 -10.62
CA ASP A 175 -2.77 20.58 -10.81
C ASP A 175 -3.60 21.87 -10.68
N GLU A 176 -4.88 21.73 -10.32
CA GLU A 176 -5.85 22.82 -10.19
C GLU A 176 -5.41 23.85 -9.13
N PRO A 177 -5.84 25.12 -9.23
CA PRO A 177 -5.51 26.15 -8.23
C PRO A 177 -5.87 25.76 -6.79
N GLU A 178 -6.96 25.02 -6.60
CA GLU A 178 -7.43 24.54 -5.28
C GLU A 178 -6.43 23.61 -4.60
N THR A 179 -5.56 22.94 -5.37
CA THR A 179 -4.49 22.08 -4.81
C THR A 179 -3.29 22.88 -4.27
N ALA A 180 -3.25 24.21 -4.43
CA ALA A 180 -2.09 25.01 -4.05
C ALA A 180 -1.71 24.87 -2.57
N GLY A 181 -2.68 24.64 -1.68
CA GLY A 181 -2.43 24.37 -0.26
C GLY A 181 -1.68 23.06 0.00
N SER A 182 -1.90 22.05 -0.85
CA SER A 182 -1.30 20.72 -0.75
C SER A 182 0.02 20.58 -1.54
N ARG A 183 0.42 21.62 -2.29
CA ARG A 183 1.66 21.65 -3.08
C ARG A 183 2.65 22.66 -2.48
N PRO A 184 3.78 22.21 -1.93
CA PRO A 184 4.73 23.11 -1.27
C PRO A 184 5.45 24.01 -2.28
N LEU A 185 6.15 25.02 -1.78
CA LEU A 185 7.02 25.87 -2.60
C LEU A 185 8.24 25.07 -3.12
N LEU A 186 8.61 25.33 -4.37
CA LEU A 186 9.77 24.77 -5.06
C LEU A 186 10.99 25.69 -4.89
N GLY A 187 12.16 25.12 -4.58
CA GLY A 187 13.42 25.86 -4.48
C GLY A 187 14.02 26.17 -5.85
N GLY A 188 14.75 27.28 -5.96
CA GLY A 188 15.50 27.65 -7.19
C GLY A 188 14.68 28.32 -8.30
N GLY A 189 13.39 28.59 -8.07
CA GLY A 189 12.52 29.36 -8.98
C GLY A 189 12.24 30.79 -8.50
N SER A 190 11.29 31.47 -9.15
CA SER A 190 10.81 32.77 -8.68
C SER A 190 10.20 32.65 -7.27
N PRO A 191 10.22 33.72 -6.45
CA PRO A 191 9.54 33.72 -5.16
C PRO A 191 8.09 33.33 -5.38
N GLN A 192 7.60 32.30 -4.67
CA GLN A 192 6.24 31.72 -4.76
C GLN A 192 6.00 30.61 -5.80
N THR A 193 7.00 30.15 -6.54
CA THR A 193 6.80 28.96 -7.41
C THR A 193 6.48 27.73 -6.56
N ARG A 194 5.41 26.99 -6.88
CA ARG A 194 5.02 25.72 -6.23
C ARG A 194 5.38 24.53 -7.11
N TYR A 195 5.48 23.35 -6.51
CA TYR A 195 5.45 22.10 -7.27
C TYR A 195 4.19 22.05 -8.14
N GLN A 196 4.33 21.65 -9.41
CA GLN A 196 3.18 21.54 -10.31
C GLN A 196 2.28 20.35 -9.96
N ARG A 197 2.87 19.24 -9.50
CA ARG A 197 2.21 17.97 -9.17
C ARG A 197 2.57 17.54 -7.75
N TYR A 198 1.65 16.84 -7.08
CA TYR A 198 1.85 16.33 -5.74
C TYR A 198 2.91 15.21 -5.71
N THR A 199 2.88 14.33 -6.70
CA THR A 199 3.86 13.24 -6.92
C THR A 199 5.29 13.76 -7.06
N ARG A 200 5.49 14.95 -7.65
CA ARG A 200 6.80 15.60 -7.72
C ARG A 200 7.28 16.08 -6.36
N ALA A 201 6.39 16.64 -5.54
CA ALA A 201 6.70 17.01 -4.17
C ALA A 201 7.03 15.77 -3.32
N MET A 202 6.28 14.67 -3.47
CA MET A 202 6.62 13.39 -2.83
C MET A 202 8.01 12.92 -3.20
N ARG A 203 8.32 12.83 -4.50
CA ARG A 203 9.62 12.37 -4.98
C ARG A 203 10.79 13.17 -4.40
N ASP A 204 10.64 14.48 -4.29
CA ASP A 204 11.74 15.37 -3.94
C ASP A 204 11.83 15.62 -2.42
N LEU A 205 10.74 15.44 -1.66
CA LEU A 205 10.66 15.79 -0.23
C LEU A 205 10.42 14.61 0.71
N ASP A 206 9.79 13.53 0.25
CA ASP A 206 9.36 12.35 1.03
C ASP A 206 9.15 11.14 0.11
N ARG A 207 10.24 10.66 -0.51
CA ARG A 207 10.17 9.59 -1.53
C ARG A 207 9.91 8.22 -0.88
N PRO A 208 8.81 7.53 -1.21
CA PRO A 208 8.59 6.15 -0.78
C PRO A 208 9.61 5.18 -1.41
N THR A 209 9.82 4.04 -0.76
CA THR A 209 10.71 2.97 -1.25
C THR A 209 10.27 2.45 -2.62
N LEU A 210 9.00 2.08 -2.75
CA LEU A 210 8.34 1.76 -4.03
C LEU A 210 7.60 3.00 -4.53
N PHE A 211 8.16 3.67 -5.55
CA PHE A 211 7.60 4.90 -6.10
C PHE A 211 7.88 5.03 -7.60
N GLU A 212 7.14 4.27 -8.38
CA GLU A 212 7.28 4.17 -9.82
C GLU A 212 5.96 4.51 -10.52
N ASN A 213 6.05 5.12 -11.69
CA ASN A 213 4.87 5.47 -12.47
C ASN A 213 4.53 4.36 -13.46
N ARG A 214 3.70 3.41 -13.02
CA ARG A 214 3.26 2.28 -13.84
C ARG A 214 1.98 2.61 -14.61
N LEU A 215 1.83 1.97 -15.77
CA LEU A 215 0.55 1.93 -16.49
C LEU A 215 -0.47 1.17 -15.63
N SER A 216 -1.72 1.61 -15.59
CA SER A 216 -2.75 0.96 -14.77
C SER A 216 -4.12 1.00 -15.45
N PHE A 217 -5.01 0.10 -15.03
CA PHE A 217 -6.38 0.01 -15.54
C PHE A 217 -7.29 0.99 -14.80
N ARG A 218 -7.63 2.11 -15.44
CA ARG A 218 -8.54 3.13 -14.92
C ARG A 218 -9.98 2.64 -15.01
N LEU A 219 -10.71 2.64 -13.90
CA LEU A 219 -12.15 2.41 -13.90
C LEU A 219 -12.88 3.65 -14.47
N LEU A 220 -13.72 3.45 -15.47
CA LEU A 220 -14.47 4.51 -16.16
C LEU A 220 -15.90 4.59 -15.69
N ASP A 221 -16.53 3.45 -15.50
CA ASP A 221 -17.86 3.33 -14.93
C ASP A 221 -18.12 1.88 -14.49
N ILE A 222 -19.25 1.67 -13.83
CA ILE A 222 -19.77 0.37 -13.42
C ILE A 222 -21.15 0.26 -14.05
N ALA A 223 -21.33 -0.64 -15.02
CA ALA A 223 -22.63 -0.81 -15.67
C ALA A 223 -23.62 -1.52 -14.74
N GLY A 224 -24.90 -1.10 -14.78
CA GLY A 224 -25.92 -1.49 -13.80
C GLY A 224 -26.18 -0.41 -12.72
N ASP A 225 -25.54 0.75 -12.83
CA ASP A 225 -25.72 1.92 -11.95
C ASP A 225 -27.06 2.67 -12.15
N GLY A 226 -28.00 2.11 -12.92
CA GLY A 226 -29.29 2.72 -13.24
C GLY A 226 -29.29 3.73 -14.40
N THR A 227 -28.15 3.95 -15.08
CA THR A 227 -28.09 4.81 -16.30
C THR A 227 -28.04 4.03 -17.61
N ALA A 228 -27.55 2.78 -17.58
CA ALA A 228 -27.58 1.85 -18.70
C ALA A 228 -28.70 0.80 -18.53
N PRO A 229 -29.30 0.29 -19.63
CA PRO A 229 -30.26 -0.81 -19.54
C PRO A 229 -29.59 -2.00 -18.85
N VAL A 230 -30.25 -2.54 -17.81
CA VAL A 230 -29.87 -3.82 -17.21
C VAL A 230 -29.79 -4.83 -18.35
N THR A 231 -28.58 -5.32 -18.64
CA THR A 231 -28.40 -6.36 -19.65
C THR A 231 -29.17 -7.60 -19.20
N ALA A 232 -29.69 -8.38 -20.14
CA ALA A 232 -30.56 -9.52 -19.87
C ALA A 232 -29.94 -10.59 -18.94
N ASP A 233 -28.63 -10.53 -18.71
CA ASP A 233 -27.86 -11.55 -17.98
C ASP A 233 -27.51 -11.17 -16.53
N ASN A 234 -27.87 -9.97 -16.03
CA ASN A 234 -27.70 -9.54 -14.63
C ASN A 234 -26.28 -9.76 -14.04
N ARG A 235 -25.24 -9.54 -14.84
CA ARG A 235 -23.82 -9.70 -14.44
C ARG A 235 -23.16 -8.35 -14.08
N PRO A 236 -22.25 -8.31 -13.09
CA PRO A 236 -21.45 -7.12 -12.82
C PRO A 236 -20.58 -6.77 -14.02
N THR A 237 -20.65 -5.51 -14.49
CA THR A 237 -19.85 -5.05 -15.63
C THR A 237 -19.00 -3.85 -15.22
N LEU A 238 -17.70 -3.90 -15.49
CA LEU A 238 -16.73 -2.87 -15.18
C LEU A 238 -16.07 -2.39 -16.47
N ASN A 239 -16.18 -1.09 -16.76
CA ASN A 239 -15.58 -0.50 -17.95
C ASN A 239 -14.24 0.16 -17.59
N PHE A 240 -13.20 -0.14 -18.35
CA PHE A 240 -11.85 0.32 -18.10
C PHE A 240 -11.21 1.03 -19.30
N GLY A 241 -10.25 1.90 -18.98
CA GLY A 241 -9.30 2.48 -19.91
C GLY A 241 -7.93 2.64 -19.28
N HIS A 242 -7.07 3.46 -19.87
CA HIS A 242 -5.74 3.70 -19.32
C HIS A 242 -5.68 4.87 -18.34
N THR A 243 -4.79 4.72 -17.36
CA THR A 243 -4.20 5.81 -16.56
C THR A 243 -2.79 5.42 -16.16
N THR A 244 -2.08 6.30 -15.48
CA THR A 244 -0.86 5.94 -14.74
C THR A 244 -1.08 6.01 -13.23
N TYR A 245 -0.25 5.30 -12.47
CA TYR A 245 -0.27 5.35 -11.01
C TYR A 245 -0.13 6.79 -10.49
N PHE A 246 0.77 7.60 -11.07
CA PHE A 246 0.98 8.98 -10.64
C PHE A 246 -0.19 9.89 -10.96
N ASP A 247 -0.92 9.68 -12.06
CA ASP A 247 -2.15 10.45 -12.33
C ASP A 247 -3.18 10.22 -11.21
N ALA A 248 -3.32 8.96 -10.74
CA ALA A 248 -4.16 8.63 -9.61
C ALA A 248 -3.66 9.26 -8.30
N VAL A 249 -2.37 9.15 -8.00
CA VAL A 249 -1.76 9.72 -6.79
C VAL A 249 -1.91 11.25 -6.76
N ASP A 250 -1.71 11.94 -7.88
CA ASP A 250 -1.81 13.41 -7.96
C ASP A 250 -3.20 13.93 -7.59
N VAL A 251 -4.25 13.12 -7.73
CA VAL A 251 -5.59 13.45 -7.23
C VAL A 251 -5.81 12.88 -5.83
N CYS A 252 -5.67 11.57 -5.66
CA CYS A 252 -6.10 10.87 -4.46
C CYS A 252 -5.29 11.22 -3.21
N GLU A 253 -3.95 11.29 -3.31
CA GLU A 253 -3.12 11.70 -2.17
C GLU A 253 -3.22 13.20 -1.90
N THR A 254 -3.53 14.02 -2.92
CA THR A 254 -3.76 15.45 -2.73
C THR A 254 -5.03 15.70 -1.90
N VAL A 255 -6.12 14.97 -2.16
CA VAL A 255 -7.36 15.02 -1.35
C VAL A 255 -7.09 14.54 0.07
N ALA A 256 -6.32 13.46 0.22
CA ALA A 256 -5.97 12.94 1.54
C ALA A 256 -5.10 13.92 2.34
N HIS A 257 -4.15 14.58 1.68
CA HIS A 257 -3.29 15.61 2.30
C HIS A 257 -4.09 16.86 2.68
N GLU A 258 -5.03 17.29 1.84
CA GLU A 258 -5.96 18.37 2.16
C GLU A 258 -6.81 18.03 3.40
N ALA A 259 -7.34 16.81 3.46
CA ALA A 259 -8.09 16.34 4.63
C ALA A 259 -7.24 16.29 5.91
N ALA A 260 -5.99 15.84 5.81
CA ALA A 260 -5.05 15.85 6.93
C ALA A 260 -4.74 17.28 7.41
N ALA A 261 -4.51 18.22 6.49
CA ALA A 261 -4.27 19.62 6.81
C ALA A 261 -5.50 20.27 7.48
N ALA A 262 -6.70 20.02 6.95
CA ALA A 262 -7.95 20.52 7.51
C ALA A 262 -8.22 19.96 8.91
N MET A 263 -7.97 18.65 9.11
CA MET A 263 -8.12 18.00 10.42
C MET A 263 -7.17 18.55 11.48
N ALA A 264 -5.91 18.85 11.11
CA ALA A 264 -4.94 19.47 12.01
C ALA A 264 -5.28 20.93 12.37
N GLY A 265 -6.13 21.58 11.57
CA GLY A 265 -6.59 22.95 11.77
C GLY A 265 -7.96 23.02 12.43
N THR A 266 -8.99 23.28 11.62
CA THR A 266 -10.36 23.59 12.06
C THR A 266 -11.28 22.38 12.09
N GLY A 267 -10.80 21.21 11.66
CA GLY A 267 -11.58 19.99 11.47
C GLY A 267 -12.09 19.83 10.04
N LEU A 268 -12.58 18.63 9.72
CA LEU A 268 -13.11 18.34 8.38
C LEU A 268 -14.48 19.00 8.18
N SER A 269 -14.53 19.94 7.24
CA SER A 269 -15.75 20.57 6.74
C SER A 269 -15.55 20.99 5.28
N TRP A 270 -16.63 21.05 4.49
CA TRP A 270 -16.53 21.41 3.07
C TRP A 270 -15.78 22.73 2.79
N PRO A 271 -15.95 23.82 3.58
CA PRO A 271 -15.17 25.05 3.38
C PRO A 271 -13.66 24.89 3.58
N ALA A 272 -13.22 23.91 4.37
CA ALA A 272 -11.81 23.62 4.60
C ALA A 272 -11.21 22.66 3.55
N LEU A 273 -12.02 22.21 2.58
CA LEU A 273 -11.64 21.18 1.61
C LEU A 273 -11.92 21.64 0.16
N PRO A 274 -11.30 22.75 -0.31
CA PRO A 274 -11.59 23.33 -1.61
C PRO A 274 -11.34 22.38 -2.80
N PHE A 275 -10.29 21.56 -2.77
CA PHE A 275 -9.99 20.60 -3.83
C PHE A 275 -10.97 19.42 -3.83
N ARG A 276 -11.30 18.87 -2.66
CA ARG A 276 -12.36 17.87 -2.56
C ARG A 276 -13.72 18.42 -2.99
N ALA A 277 -14.05 19.66 -2.63
CA ALA A 277 -15.27 20.33 -3.08
C ALA A 277 -15.29 20.53 -4.61
N ARG A 278 -14.13 20.81 -5.22
CA ARG A 278 -13.97 20.88 -6.69
C ARG A 278 -14.29 19.56 -7.37
N ILE A 279 -13.85 18.43 -6.81
CA ILE A 279 -14.20 17.07 -7.28
C ILE A 279 -15.72 16.85 -7.23
N GLY A 280 -16.40 17.34 -6.20
CA GLY A 280 -17.84 17.22 -6.08
C GLY A 280 -18.27 15.75 -5.86
N ASN A 281 -19.07 15.21 -6.79
CA ASN A 281 -19.52 13.82 -6.71
C ASN A 281 -18.33 12.84 -6.85
N PRO A 282 -17.99 12.04 -5.82
CA PRO A 282 -16.83 11.14 -5.87
C PRO A 282 -17.05 9.95 -6.83
N PHE A 283 -18.30 9.67 -7.21
CA PHE A 283 -18.69 8.58 -8.10
C PHE A 283 -18.67 8.97 -9.58
N ASP A 284 -18.42 10.24 -9.91
CA ASP A 284 -18.27 10.70 -11.29
C ASP A 284 -16.82 10.53 -11.77
N PHE A 285 -16.55 9.40 -12.40
CA PHE A 285 -15.23 9.04 -12.93
C PHE A 285 -14.88 9.75 -14.26
N GLY A 286 -15.81 10.52 -14.83
CA GLY A 286 -15.49 11.49 -15.89
C GLY A 286 -14.79 12.73 -15.34
N ARG A 287 -15.09 13.11 -14.09
CA ARG A 287 -14.45 14.26 -13.43
C ARG A 287 -13.06 13.98 -12.91
N ARG A 288 -12.78 12.76 -12.47
CA ARG A 288 -11.49 12.38 -11.87
C ARG A 288 -11.03 11.01 -12.33
N VAL A 289 -9.73 10.75 -12.22
CA VAL A 289 -9.21 9.39 -12.30
C VAL A 289 -9.75 8.53 -11.15
N ALA A 290 -10.15 7.30 -11.47
CA ALA A 290 -10.48 6.25 -10.52
C ALA A 290 -9.60 5.04 -10.84
N LEU A 291 -8.62 4.79 -9.99
CA LEU A 291 -7.73 3.64 -10.07
C LEU A 291 -8.12 2.69 -8.94
N PRO A 292 -8.57 1.46 -9.25
CA PRO A 292 -8.89 0.49 -8.22
C PRO A 292 -7.67 -0.32 -7.77
N SER A 293 -7.62 -0.62 -6.48
CA SER A 293 -6.93 -1.80 -5.94
C SER A 293 -7.90 -2.98 -5.86
N ILE A 294 -7.39 -4.20 -5.96
CA ILE A 294 -8.12 -5.44 -5.69
C ILE A 294 -7.71 -5.92 -4.31
N ASN A 295 -8.68 -5.95 -3.39
CA ASN A 295 -8.47 -6.26 -1.98
C ASN A 295 -9.14 -7.58 -1.64
N THR A 296 -8.34 -8.63 -1.50
CA THR A 296 -8.82 -10.00 -1.40
C THR A 296 -8.63 -10.54 0.02
N LEU A 297 -9.72 -10.86 0.71
CA LEU A 297 -9.64 -11.61 1.96
C LEU A 297 -9.40 -13.09 1.65
N THR A 298 -8.24 -13.61 2.05
CA THR A 298 -7.94 -15.05 1.96
C THR A 298 -8.50 -15.80 3.17
N ILE A 299 -9.31 -16.83 2.90
CA ILE A 299 -9.91 -17.72 3.90
C ILE A 299 -9.48 -19.16 3.62
N ARG A 300 -8.86 -19.81 4.61
CA ARG A 300 -8.64 -21.26 4.64
C ARG A 300 -9.84 -21.94 5.28
N HIS A 301 -10.45 -22.89 4.59
CA HIS A 301 -11.66 -23.58 5.04
C HIS A 301 -11.47 -25.09 5.08
N ASP A 302 -11.75 -25.69 6.23
CA ASP A 302 -11.73 -27.14 6.41
C ASP A 302 -13.13 -27.75 6.24
N ARG A 303 -13.18 -29.00 5.80
CA ARG A 303 -14.41 -29.81 5.68
C ARG A 303 -15.11 -30.03 7.02
N GLY A 304 -14.39 -29.92 8.14
CA GLY A 304 -14.96 -29.90 9.48
C GLY A 304 -15.74 -28.62 9.85
N GLY A 305 -15.83 -27.65 8.93
CA GLY A 305 -16.49 -26.36 9.14
C GLY A 305 -15.65 -25.37 9.94
N GLN A 306 -14.36 -25.61 10.09
CA GLN A 306 -13.43 -24.64 10.66
C GLN A 306 -12.94 -23.71 9.55
N ALA A 307 -12.88 -22.42 9.84
CA ALA A 307 -12.36 -21.41 8.92
C ALA A 307 -11.37 -20.50 9.64
N SER A 308 -10.31 -20.13 8.96
CA SER A 308 -9.39 -19.07 9.36
C SER A 308 -9.13 -18.13 8.19
N PHE A 309 -8.73 -16.91 8.49
CA PHE A 309 -8.43 -15.90 7.49
C PHE A 309 -7.08 -15.25 7.76
N PHE A 310 -6.53 -14.61 6.74
CA PHE A 310 -5.20 -14.03 6.79
C PHE A 310 -5.29 -12.52 6.61
N LEU A 311 -4.44 -11.83 7.36
CA LEU A 311 -4.21 -10.40 7.23
C LEU A 311 -2.70 -10.20 7.13
N HIS A 312 -2.28 -9.13 6.46
CA HIS A 312 -0.93 -8.62 6.63
C HIS A 312 -0.94 -7.35 7.47
N ARG A 313 0.22 -6.99 8.01
CA ARG A 313 0.50 -5.67 8.56
C ARG A 313 1.57 -5.02 7.70
N ARG A 314 1.23 -3.92 7.04
CA ARG A 314 2.14 -3.22 6.14
C ARG A 314 3.36 -2.68 6.88
N SER A 315 4.53 -2.90 6.30
CA SER A 315 5.80 -2.37 6.80
C SER A 315 5.77 -0.85 6.82
N ALA A 316 6.05 -0.22 7.97
CA ALA A 316 6.17 1.23 8.06
C ALA A 316 7.35 1.70 7.18
N GLY A 317 7.03 2.43 6.09
CA GLY A 317 8.00 3.03 5.16
C GLY A 317 8.15 2.36 3.78
N SER A 318 7.49 1.23 3.50
CA SER A 318 7.63 0.54 2.20
C SER A 318 6.74 1.12 1.10
N VAL A 319 5.55 1.60 1.46
CA VAL A 319 4.49 2.02 0.51
C VAL A 319 4.03 3.45 0.77
N ALA A 320 3.59 4.15 -0.27
CA ALA A 320 3.06 5.51 -0.19
C ALA A 320 1.81 5.64 0.71
N THR A 321 1.14 4.52 1.02
CA THR A 321 -0.15 4.43 1.71
C THR A 321 -0.15 3.43 2.88
N ALA A 322 -0.38 3.93 4.11
CA ALA A 322 -0.79 3.18 5.33
C ALA A 322 0.22 2.17 5.94
N GLY A 323 1.33 2.66 6.51
CA GLY A 323 2.21 1.86 7.37
C GLY A 323 1.58 1.50 8.72
N GLY A 324 1.82 0.28 9.23
CA GLY A 324 1.41 -0.15 10.58
C GLY A 324 -0.05 -0.59 10.74
N VAL A 325 -0.83 -0.53 9.66
CA VAL A 325 -2.27 -0.89 9.56
C VAL A 325 -2.43 -2.35 9.15
N TYR A 326 -3.46 -3.02 9.67
CA TYR A 326 -3.88 -4.34 9.22
C TYR A 326 -4.67 -4.25 7.93
N HIS A 327 -4.35 -5.11 6.97
CA HIS A 327 -5.02 -5.19 5.69
C HIS A 327 -5.31 -6.64 5.31
N VAL A 328 -6.29 -6.86 4.43
CA VAL A 328 -6.44 -8.14 3.73
C VAL A 328 -5.22 -8.44 2.87
N ILE A 329 -4.96 -9.72 2.69
CA ILE A 329 -3.87 -10.26 1.89
C ILE A 329 -4.45 -11.26 0.88
N PRO A 330 -4.24 -11.05 -0.43
CA PRO A 330 -3.50 -9.94 -1.04
C PRO A 330 -4.25 -8.61 -1.16
N ALA A 331 -3.51 -7.51 -1.37
CA ALA A 331 -4.05 -6.21 -1.74
C ALA A 331 -3.11 -5.40 -2.65
N GLY A 332 -3.46 -5.30 -3.93
CA GLY A 332 -2.64 -4.63 -4.95
C GLY A 332 -3.42 -3.78 -5.96
N VAL A 333 -2.73 -2.86 -6.63
CA VAL A 333 -3.33 -1.99 -7.67
C VAL A 333 -3.65 -2.81 -8.91
N PHE A 334 -4.83 -2.63 -9.52
CA PHE A 334 -5.15 -3.32 -10.76
C PHE A 334 -4.37 -2.70 -11.93
N GLN A 335 -3.30 -3.38 -12.31
CA GLN A 335 -2.36 -2.92 -13.32
C GLN A 335 -1.74 -4.11 -14.07
N PRO A 336 -1.33 -3.93 -15.34
CA PRO A 336 -0.59 -4.97 -16.04
C PRO A 336 0.78 -5.18 -15.40
N SER A 337 1.30 -6.40 -15.52
CA SER A 337 2.66 -6.74 -15.07
C SER A 337 3.69 -5.96 -15.88
N GLY A 338 3.49 -5.74 -17.18
CA GLY A 338 4.40 -4.98 -18.05
C GLY A 338 3.72 -3.93 -18.94
N ILE A 339 4.53 -3.18 -19.68
CA ILE A 339 4.08 -2.04 -20.51
C ILE A 339 3.72 -2.41 -21.96
N THR A 340 3.90 -3.66 -22.38
CA THR A 340 3.63 -4.08 -23.76
C THR A 340 2.15 -4.47 -23.94
N ALA A 341 1.65 -4.43 -25.18
CA ALA A 341 0.28 -4.81 -25.50
C ALA A 341 -0.08 -6.24 -25.07
N PHE A 342 0.89 -7.17 -25.16
CA PHE A 342 0.68 -8.54 -24.68
C PHE A 342 0.45 -8.59 -23.16
N HIS A 343 1.29 -7.91 -22.36
CA HIS A 343 1.09 -7.88 -20.90
C HIS A 343 -0.26 -7.26 -20.54
N HIS A 344 -0.65 -6.21 -21.26
CA HIS A 344 -1.96 -5.61 -21.12
C HIS A 344 -3.10 -6.60 -21.34
N GLU A 345 -3.12 -7.31 -22.48
CA GLU A 345 -4.17 -8.29 -22.80
C GLU A 345 -4.16 -9.48 -21.83
N ALA A 346 -2.97 -9.97 -21.45
CA ALA A 346 -2.83 -11.11 -20.55
C ALA A 346 -3.25 -10.77 -19.11
N ASP A 347 -3.00 -9.55 -18.64
CA ASP A 347 -3.22 -9.16 -17.24
C ASP A 347 -4.50 -8.37 -17.02
N PHE A 348 -5.29 -8.10 -18.07
CA PHE A 348 -6.63 -7.51 -17.95
C PHE A 348 -7.66 -8.54 -17.47
N ASP A 349 -7.39 -9.10 -16.30
CA ASP A 349 -8.15 -10.16 -15.64
C ASP A 349 -7.98 -10.02 -14.12
N LEU A 350 -9.11 -9.97 -13.39
CA LEU A 350 -9.08 -9.75 -11.94
C LEU A 350 -8.42 -10.92 -11.20
N TRP A 351 -8.67 -12.15 -11.61
CA TRP A 351 -8.10 -13.34 -10.97
C TRP A 351 -6.59 -13.42 -11.19
N ARG A 352 -6.11 -13.12 -12.41
CA ARG A 352 -4.67 -13.07 -12.70
C ARG A 352 -3.94 -12.02 -11.86
N ASN A 353 -4.55 -10.86 -11.65
CA ASN A 353 -3.99 -9.89 -10.70
C ASN A 353 -3.94 -10.46 -9.28
N ILE A 354 -5.01 -11.09 -8.79
CA ILE A 354 -5.03 -11.73 -7.45
C ILE A 354 -3.94 -12.80 -7.34
N MET A 355 -3.73 -13.62 -8.37
CA MET A 355 -2.69 -14.66 -8.37
C MET A 355 -1.28 -14.08 -8.25
N ARG A 356 -0.96 -12.99 -8.96
CA ARG A 356 0.34 -12.31 -8.83
C ARG A 356 0.57 -11.82 -7.41
N GLU A 357 -0.42 -11.17 -6.84
CA GLU A 357 -0.32 -10.65 -5.47
C GLU A 357 -0.28 -11.80 -4.42
N LEU A 358 -0.98 -12.92 -4.64
CA LEU A 358 -0.83 -14.12 -3.79
C LEU A 358 0.60 -14.67 -3.84
N SER A 359 1.21 -14.70 -5.03
CA SER A 359 2.58 -15.14 -5.23
C SER A 359 3.59 -14.22 -4.53
N GLU A 360 3.40 -12.91 -4.63
CA GLU A 360 4.30 -11.90 -4.08
C GLU A 360 4.13 -11.79 -2.54
N GLU A 361 2.89 -11.63 -2.06
CA GLU A 361 2.60 -11.38 -0.65
C GLU A 361 2.66 -12.62 0.25
N LEU A 362 2.19 -13.78 -0.22
CA LEU A 362 2.18 -15.01 0.60
C LEU A 362 3.41 -15.88 0.34
N LEU A 363 3.89 -15.99 -0.89
CA LEU A 363 5.04 -16.85 -1.22
C LEU A 363 6.38 -16.10 -1.25
N GLY A 364 6.36 -14.76 -1.21
CA GLY A 364 7.59 -13.96 -1.20
C GLY A 364 8.35 -14.03 -2.53
N ASN A 365 7.69 -14.41 -3.62
CA ASN A 365 8.28 -14.39 -4.94
C ASN A 365 8.52 -12.93 -5.39
N PRO A 366 9.50 -12.68 -6.27
CA PRO A 366 9.77 -11.34 -6.79
C PRO A 366 8.53 -10.72 -7.46
N GLU A 367 8.38 -9.41 -7.33
CA GLU A 367 7.34 -8.65 -8.04
C GLU A 367 7.51 -8.80 -9.55
N HIS A 368 6.42 -9.05 -10.25
CA HIS A 368 6.39 -8.98 -11.71
C HIS A 368 6.30 -7.51 -12.13
N ASP A 369 7.43 -6.81 -12.02
CA ASP A 369 7.57 -5.35 -12.16
C ASP A 369 7.57 -4.85 -13.61
N GLY A 370 7.43 -5.75 -14.58
CA GLY A 370 7.38 -5.40 -16.00
C GLY A 370 8.73 -5.10 -16.63
N SER A 371 9.82 -5.28 -15.88
CA SER A 371 11.19 -5.27 -16.42
C SER A 371 11.53 -6.56 -17.17
N SER A 372 10.80 -7.65 -16.91
CA SER A 372 10.89 -8.89 -17.66
C SER A 372 10.37 -8.69 -19.08
N SER A 373 11.21 -9.00 -20.08
CA SER A 373 10.78 -9.05 -21.48
C SER A 373 9.92 -10.28 -21.80
N SER A 374 9.86 -11.25 -20.88
CA SER A 374 9.10 -12.49 -21.04
C SER A 374 7.75 -12.36 -20.37
N PRO A 375 6.67 -12.75 -21.08
CA PRO A 375 5.33 -12.78 -20.50
C PRO A 375 5.20 -13.84 -19.41
N ILE A 376 4.28 -13.62 -18.48
CA ILE A 376 3.83 -14.64 -17.53
C ILE A 376 2.93 -15.62 -18.27
N ASP A 377 3.28 -16.90 -18.26
CA ASP A 377 2.42 -17.97 -18.74
C ASP A 377 1.63 -18.57 -17.56
N TYR A 378 0.43 -18.05 -17.33
CA TYR A 378 -0.43 -18.48 -16.23
C TYR A 378 -0.83 -19.97 -16.28
N ASP A 379 -0.70 -20.63 -17.44
CA ASP A 379 -1.03 -22.06 -17.60
C ASP A 379 0.17 -22.98 -17.31
N THR A 380 1.41 -22.47 -17.34
CA THR A 380 2.61 -23.31 -17.20
C THR A 380 3.57 -22.88 -16.09
N ASP A 381 3.67 -21.58 -15.79
CA ASP A 381 4.57 -21.05 -14.77
C ASP A 381 4.04 -21.32 -13.35
N GLU A 382 4.93 -21.71 -12.44
CA GLU A 382 4.60 -21.77 -11.01
C GLU A 382 4.79 -20.41 -10.34
N PRO A 383 3.93 -20.01 -9.38
CA PRO A 383 2.84 -20.80 -8.78
C PRO A 383 1.49 -20.74 -9.53
N PHE A 384 1.41 -19.97 -10.64
CA PHE A 384 0.18 -19.65 -11.36
C PHE A 384 -0.57 -20.88 -11.87
N ARG A 385 0.16 -21.81 -12.50
CA ARG A 385 -0.37 -23.09 -12.96
C ARG A 385 -1.08 -23.85 -11.84
N SER A 386 -0.48 -23.88 -10.64
CA SER A 386 -1.06 -24.58 -9.48
C SER A 386 -2.32 -23.87 -8.96
N PHE A 387 -2.34 -22.53 -8.97
CA PHE A 387 -3.54 -21.76 -8.63
C PHE A 387 -4.68 -22.03 -9.61
N GLU A 388 -4.41 -22.01 -10.91
CA GLU A 388 -5.37 -22.35 -11.98
C GLU A 388 -5.92 -23.77 -11.83
N GLN A 389 -5.05 -24.75 -11.57
CA GLN A 389 -5.49 -26.13 -11.36
C GLN A 389 -6.40 -26.27 -10.13
N ALA A 390 -6.09 -25.58 -9.04
CA ALA A 390 -6.92 -25.58 -7.83
C ALA A 390 -8.27 -24.88 -8.06
N ARG A 391 -8.28 -23.79 -8.84
CA ARG A 391 -9.50 -23.08 -9.25
C ARG A 391 -10.41 -23.97 -10.10
N ARG A 392 -9.87 -24.65 -11.12
CA ARG A 392 -10.61 -25.60 -11.97
C ARG A 392 -11.11 -26.81 -11.20
N ALA A 393 -10.38 -27.26 -10.18
CA ALA A 393 -10.80 -28.35 -9.29
C ALA A 393 -11.86 -27.94 -8.26
N GLY A 394 -12.18 -26.64 -8.15
CA GLY A 394 -13.15 -26.10 -7.18
C GLY A 394 -12.63 -25.99 -5.74
N SER A 395 -11.35 -26.31 -5.50
CA SER A 395 -10.71 -26.19 -4.18
C SER A 395 -10.23 -24.77 -3.88
N VAL A 396 -10.18 -23.90 -4.90
CA VAL A 396 -10.06 -22.44 -4.78
C VAL A 396 -11.31 -21.82 -5.38
N ARG A 397 -12.01 -20.98 -4.62
CA ARG A 397 -13.21 -20.25 -5.06
C ARG A 397 -13.01 -18.77 -4.79
N VAL A 398 -13.24 -17.94 -5.81
CA VAL A 398 -13.02 -16.50 -5.72
C VAL A 398 -14.34 -15.80 -5.93
N SER A 399 -14.67 -14.90 -5.01
CA SER A 399 -15.93 -14.16 -5.04
C SER A 399 -15.68 -12.66 -5.05
N TYR A 400 -16.44 -11.97 -5.89
CA TYR A 400 -16.53 -10.52 -6.00
C TYR A 400 -17.77 -10.02 -5.24
N PHE A 401 -17.61 -8.93 -4.49
CA PHE A 401 -18.72 -8.28 -3.79
C PHE A 401 -19.13 -6.95 -4.38
N GLY A 402 -18.23 -6.23 -5.03
CA GLY A 402 -18.50 -4.86 -5.45
C GLY A 402 -17.27 -3.98 -5.44
N ILE A 403 -17.53 -2.67 -5.57
CA ILE A 403 -16.52 -1.63 -5.51
C ILE A 403 -16.91 -0.59 -4.47
N GLY A 404 -15.96 -0.24 -3.60
CA GLY A 404 -16.02 0.94 -2.74
C GLY A 404 -15.00 1.99 -3.18
N LEU A 405 -15.12 3.19 -2.63
CA LEU A 405 -14.10 4.23 -2.68
C LEU A 405 -13.59 4.49 -1.27
N ASP A 406 -12.28 4.51 -1.04
CA ASP A 406 -11.75 4.93 0.24
C ASP A 406 -12.17 6.38 0.54
N ALA A 407 -12.84 6.60 1.67
CA ALA A 407 -13.49 7.88 1.93
C ALA A 407 -12.50 9.01 2.21
N LEU A 408 -11.22 8.72 2.46
CA LEU A 408 -10.15 9.72 2.62
C LEU A 408 -9.53 10.10 1.28
N THR A 409 -9.10 9.09 0.52
CA THR A 409 -8.29 9.25 -0.69
C THR A 409 -9.12 9.28 -1.97
N LEU A 410 -10.33 8.72 -1.96
CA LEU A 410 -11.17 8.42 -3.12
C LEU A 410 -10.58 7.37 -4.08
N PHE A 411 -9.58 6.61 -3.63
CA PHE A 411 -9.06 5.46 -4.36
C PHE A 411 -10.15 4.39 -4.52
N GLY A 412 -10.15 3.66 -5.63
CA GLY A 412 -11.11 2.58 -5.85
C GLY A 412 -10.69 1.33 -5.10
N GLU A 413 -11.64 0.59 -4.55
CA GLU A 413 -11.41 -0.63 -3.78
C GLU A 413 -12.34 -1.72 -4.31
N ILE A 414 -11.83 -2.61 -5.16
CA ILE A 414 -12.52 -3.84 -5.57
C ILE A 414 -12.46 -4.80 -4.39
N LEU A 415 -13.62 -5.26 -3.93
CA LEU A 415 -13.78 -6.07 -2.72
C LEU A 415 -13.99 -7.53 -3.10
N THR A 416 -13.02 -8.39 -2.76
CA THR A 416 -13.01 -9.81 -3.12
C THR A 416 -12.71 -10.71 -1.92
N VAL A 417 -13.08 -11.98 -2.04
CA VAL A 417 -12.73 -13.06 -1.11
C VAL A 417 -12.20 -14.23 -1.91
N VAL A 418 -11.13 -14.86 -1.45
CA VAL A 418 -10.71 -16.18 -1.92
C VAL A 418 -10.88 -17.20 -0.80
N VAL A 419 -11.68 -18.23 -1.05
CA VAL A 419 -11.85 -19.38 -0.16
C VAL A 419 -11.06 -20.55 -0.71
N ILE A 420 -10.17 -21.09 0.11
CA ILE A 420 -9.27 -22.17 -0.25
C ILE A 420 -9.50 -23.33 0.71
N ASP A 421 -9.78 -24.51 0.16
CA ASP A 421 -9.89 -25.73 0.95
C ASP A 421 -8.56 -26.02 1.66
N ALA A 422 -8.62 -26.44 2.91
CA ALA A 422 -7.46 -26.66 3.78
C ALA A 422 -6.33 -27.45 3.10
N ASP A 423 -6.63 -28.60 2.49
CA ASP A 423 -5.64 -29.44 1.80
C ASP A 423 -4.99 -28.74 0.59
N ALA A 424 -5.73 -27.89 -0.11
CA ALA A 424 -5.21 -27.11 -1.23
C ALA A 424 -4.36 -25.93 -0.71
N PHE A 425 -4.82 -25.25 0.33
CA PHE A 425 -4.08 -24.17 0.98
C PHE A 425 -2.71 -24.65 1.46
N ASP A 426 -2.67 -25.79 2.15
CA ASP A 426 -1.42 -26.32 2.72
C ASP A 426 -0.43 -26.76 1.64
N LYS A 427 -0.91 -27.17 0.46
CA LYS A 427 -0.06 -27.47 -0.71
C LYS A 427 0.45 -26.22 -1.40
N LEU A 428 -0.45 -25.25 -1.65
CA LEU A 428 -0.13 -24.02 -2.38
C LEU A 428 0.75 -23.08 -1.57
N PHE A 429 0.49 -23.00 -0.26
CA PHE A 429 1.11 -22.03 0.66
C PHE A 429 1.89 -22.72 1.79
N GLY A 430 2.32 -23.97 1.61
CA GLY A 430 3.20 -24.64 2.57
C GLY A 430 4.55 -23.93 2.77
N GLY A 431 5.01 -23.19 1.75
CA GLY A 431 6.20 -22.33 1.78
C GLY A 431 5.94 -20.88 2.16
N MET A 432 4.77 -20.56 2.73
CA MET A 432 4.35 -19.18 3.00
C MET A 432 5.36 -18.44 3.88
N VAL A 433 5.71 -17.23 3.44
CA VAL A 433 6.72 -16.41 4.11
C VAL A 433 6.03 -15.54 5.17
N GLN A 434 6.60 -15.54 6.37
CA GLN A 434 6.02 -14.76 7.48
C GLN A 434 6.16 -13.25 7.30
N SER A 435 7.20 -12.79 6.58
CA SER A 435 7.44 -11.38 6.29
C SER A 435 8.27 -11.19 5.02
N ASN A 436 7.89 -10.23 4.19
CA ASN A 436 8.58 -9.84 2.96
C ASN A 436 8.80 -8.30 2.93
N ALA A 437 9.17 -7.75 1.78
CA ALA A 437 9.40 -6.30 1.62
C ALA A 437 8.13 -5.46 1.86
N GLU A 438 6.95 -6.05 1.66
CA GLU A 438 5.65 -5.38 1.70
C GLU A 438 5.03 -5.37 3.10
N GLY A 439 5.25 -6.45 3.87
CA GLY A 439 4.69 -6.55 5.21
C GLY A 439 4.96 -7.87 5.92
N SER A 440 4.27 -8.05 7.05
CA SER A 440 4.28 -9.29 7.83
C SER A 440 2.89 -9.88 7.86
N VAL A 441 2.77 -11.18 7.60
CA VAL A 441 1.50 -11.89 7.81
C VAL A 441 1.23 -11.99 9.32
N VAL A 442 -0.02 -11.75 9.71
CA VAL A 442 -0.46 -11.68 11.09
C VAL A 442 -0.84 -13.06 11.60
N THR A 443 -0.37 -13.41 12.80
CA THR A 443 -0.74 -14.66 13.48
C THR A 443 -1.65 -14.40 14.68
N ALA A 444 -2.48 -15.38 15.05
CA ALA A 444 -3.32 -15.34 16.26
C ALA A 444 -2.53 -15.67 17.54
N GLY A 445 -1.33 -15.09 17.69
CA GLY A 445 -0.44 -15.23 18.84
C GLY A 445 0.99 -15.65 18.48
N PRO A 446 1.96 -15.46 19.40
CA PRO A 446 3.39 -15.59 19.12
C PRO A 446 3.90 -17.01 18.83
N ASN A 447 3.15 -18.05 19.22
CA ASN A 447 3.55 -19.45 19.06
C ASN A 447 2.68 -20.21 18.05
N ARG A 448 1.90 -19.51 17.22
CA ARG A 448 1.08 -20.13 16.16
C ARG A 448 1.80 -20.07 14.83
N ALA A 449 1.68 -21.14 14.04
CA ALA A 449 2.19 -21.14 12.69
C ALA A 449 1.42 -20.10 11.85
N VAL A 450 2.10 -19.43 10.93
CA VAL A 450 1.49 -18.38 10.10
C VAL A 450 0.37 -18.95 9.24
N THR A 451 0.50 -20.21 8.82
CA THR A 451 -0.50 -20.98 8.05
C THR A 451 -1.77 -21.31 8.83
N GLU A 452 -1.80 -21.17 10.16
CA GLU A 452 -3.04 -21.34 10.94
C GLU A 452 -4.04 -20.19 10.71
N GLY A 453 -3.54 -18.99 10.41
CA GLY A 453 -4.35 -17.79 10.27
C GLY A 453 -5.07 -17.35 11.55
N ILE A 454 -5.99 -16.39 11.41
CA ILE A 454 -6.85 -15.88 12.47
C ILE A 454 -8.19 -16.64 12.40
N PRO A 455 -8.73 -17.19 13.51
CA PRO A 455 -10.01 -17.88 13.47
C PRO A 455 -11.13 -17.01 12.92
N PHE A 456 -11.84 -17.47 11.89
CA PHE A 456 -12.96 -16.76 11.26
C PHE A 456 -14.22 -16.92 12.12
N THR A 457 -14.33 -16.07 13.14
CA THR A 457 -15.45 -16.06 14.08
C THR A 457 -15.98 -14.63 14.27
N HIS A 458 -17.23 -14.51 14.70
CA HIS A 458 -17.83 -13.20 15.00
C HIS A 458 -16.99 -12.43 16.01
N THR A 459 -16.49 -13.10 17.05
CA THR A 459 -15.68 -12.50 18.10
C THR A 459 -14.36 -11.94 17.56
N SER A 460 -13.65 -12.71 16.71
CA SER A 460 -12.41 -12.24 16.06
C SER A 460 -12.67 -11.02 15.18
N LEU A 461 -13.75 -11.07 14.38
CA LEU A 461 -14.13 -9.98 13.48
C LEU A 461 -14.46 -8.71 14.26
N ARG A 462 -15.34 -8.80 15.28
CA ARG A 462 -15.71 -7.63 16.10
C ARG A 462 -14.49 -7.02 16.77
N ARG A 463 -13.60 -7.84 17.32
CA ARG A 463 -12.34 -7.36 17.90
C ARG A 463 -11.49 -6.60 16.88
N LEU A 464 -11.31 -7.12 15.67
CA LEU A 464 -10.56 -6.42 14.61
C LEU A 464 -11.18 -5.08 14.23
N VAL A 465 -12.47 -5.10 13.90
CA VAL A 465 -13.17 -3.91 13.39
C VAL A 465 -13.28 -2.83 14.46
N ASP A 466 -13.51 -3.22 15.71
CA ASP A 466 -13.79 -2.28 16.80
C ASP A 466 -12.52 -1.76 17.47
N THR A 467 -11.47 -2.59 17.63
CA THR A 467 -10.31 -2.23 18.47
C THR A 467 -9.00 -2.10 17.72
N GLU A 468 -8.86 -2.72 16.54
CA GLU A 468 -7.59 -2.74 15.81
C GLU A 468 -7.52 -1.69 14.70
N PRO A 469 -6.31 -1.21 14.35
CA PRO A 469 -6.12 -0.32 13.23
C PRO A 469 -6.21 -1.10 11.90
N ILE A 470 -7.42 -1.39 11.46
CA ILE A 470 -7.72 -2.07 10.19
C ILE A 470 -8.05 -1.09 9.06
N ALA A 471 -7.57 -1.37 7.85
CA ALA A 471 -7.90 -0.60 6.66
C ALA A 471 -9.40 -0.68 6.33
N PRO A 472 -10.03 0.39 5.81
CA PRO A 472 -11.46 0.38 5.48
C PRO A 472 -11.88 -0.73 4.50
N SER A 473 -11.09 -0.98 3.45
CA SER A 473 -11.32 -2.07 2.49
C SER A 473 -11.24 -3.44 3.15
N ALA A 474 -10.24 -3.65 4.01
CA ALA A 474 -10.10 -4.89 4.77
C ALA A 474 -11.27 -5.15 5.73
N ALA A 475 -11.75 -4.11 6.43
CA ALA A 475 -12.93 -4.20 7.28
C ALA A 475 -14.18 -4.55 6.46
N ALA A 476 -14.36 -3.92 5.30
CA ALA A 476 -15.48 -4.20 4.40
C ALA A 476 -15.46 -5.65 3.89
N CYS A 477 -14.32 -6.15 3.42
CA CYS A 477 -14.18 -7.55 3.00
C CYS A 477 -14.52 -8.54 4.14
N LEU A 478 -14.05 -8.28 5.37
CA LEU A 478 -14.39 -9.11 6.53
C LEU A 478 -15.88 -9.10 6.86
N GLU A 479 -16.51 -7.92 6.89
CA GLU A 479 -17.94 -7.78 7.18
C GLU A 479 -18.82 -8.42 6.11
N LEU A 480 -18.49 -8.24 4.83
CA LEU A 480 -19.18 -8.86 3.70
C LEU A 480 -19.00 -10.39 3.71
N ALA A 481 -17.76 -10.87 3.89
CA ALA A 481 -17.50 -12.30 4.00
C ALA A 481 -18.27 -12.92 5.17
N TRP A 482 -18.30 -12.24 6.32
CA TRP A 482 -19.06 -12.72 7.48
C TRP A 482 -20.55 -12.74 7.21
N ARG A 483 -21.11 -11.68 6.59
CA ARG A 483 -22.52 -11.61 6.20
C ARG A 483 -22.92 -12.77 5.29
N HIS A 484 -22.06 -13.13 4.33
CA HIS A 484 -22.33 -14.16 3.32
C HIS A 484 -21.64 -15.51 3.61
N ARG A 485 -21.20 -15.74 4.85
CA ARG A 485 -20.42 -16.93 5.26
C ARG A 485 -21.11 -18.25 4.94
N GLU A 486 -22.43 -18.33 4.98
CA GLU A 486 -23.17 -19.56 4.69
C GLU A 486 -23.11 -19.94 3.20
N THR A 487 -23.05 -18.93 2.32
CA THR A 487 -22.84 -19.11 0.88
C THR A 487 -21.37 -19.40 0.56
N LEU A 488 -20.44 -18.67 1.20
CA LEU A 488 -19.01 -18.82 0.96
C LEU A 488 -18.43 -20.11 1.54
N LEU A 489 -18.91 -20.52 2.72
CA LEU A 489 -18.34 -21.59 3.54
C LEU A 489 -19.44 -22.62 3.90
N PRO A 490 -19.83 -23.51 2.96
CA PRO A 490 -20.84 -24.53 3.24
C PRO A 490 -20.44 -25.39 4.44
N GLY A 491 -21.31 -25.50 5.44
CA GLY A 491 -21.07 -26.29 6.66
C GLY A 491 -20.73 -25.47 7.91
N VAL A 492 -20.36 -24.19 7.78
CA VAL A 492 -20.18 -23.28 8.93
C VAL A 492 -21.56 -22.86 9.45
N ARG A 493 -22.13 -23.59 10.41
CA ARG A 493 -23.39 -23.20 11.05
C ARG A 493 -23.20 -21.94 11.89
N ALA A 494 -24.12 -20.98 11.76
CA ALA A 494 -24.24 -19.88 12.70
C ALA A 494 -24.45 -20.46 14.11
N ARG A 495 -23.43 -20.41 14.97
CA ARG A 495 -23.70 -20.39 16.41
C ARG A 495 -24.39 -19.06 16.66
N THR A 496 -25.72 -19.11 16.81
CA THR A 496 -26.50 -18.00 17.37
C THR A 496 -25.79 -17.52 18.61
N ALA A 497 -25.42 -16.25 18.63
CA ALA A 497 -24.91 -15.60 19.82
C ALA A 497 -25.99 -15.74 20.91
N SER A 498 -25.70 -16.55 21.92
CA SER A 498 -26.44 -16.59 23.18
C SER A 498 -25.83 -15.60 24.15
#